data_AF-A0A2A2N6M0-F1
#
_entry.id   AF-A0A2A2N6M0-F1
#
_cell.length_a   1.000
_cell.length_b   1.000
_cell.length_c   1.000
_cell.angle_alpha   90.00
_cell.angle_beta   90.00
_cell.angle_gamma   90.00
#
_symmetry.space_group_name_H-M   'P 1'
#
loop_
_entity.id
_entity.type
_entity.pdbx_description
1 polymer ?
#
loop_
_entity_poly.entity_id
_entity_poly.type
_entity_poly.pdbx_seq_one_letter_code
_entity_poly.pdbx_strand_id
1 'polypeptide(L)'
;MEKYQLYKSISGEVSIRKMQCVLEQLLAEIRNRSCDIRLDVTWLTRESQKRLMKYKELFLHRGYIEQAELEQTYENLSPMERSVADMGIAAMTYIIDALDNEL
;
A
#
# COMPACT_ATOMS: atom_id res chain seq x y z
N MET A 1 1.24 21.50 -21.62
CA MET A 1 1.20 21.39 -20.15
C MET A 1 -0.25 21.36 -19.71
N GLU A 2 -0.84 20.16 -19.65
CA GLU A 2 -2.14 19.92 -19.00
C GLU A 2 -1.97 18.65 -18.17
N LYS A 3 -1.37 18.84 -16.98
CA LYS A 3 -1.31 17.82 -15.93
C LYS A 3 -2.70 17.76 -15.26
N TYR A 4 -3.07 16.57 -14.76
CA TYR A 4 -4.15 16.30 -13.78
C TYR A 4 -5.54 15.85 -14.26
N GLN A 5 -5.67 15.15 -15.38
CA GLN A 5 -6.95 14.49 -15.75
C GLN A 5 -7.05 12.98 -15.49
N LEU A 6 -6.31 12.44 -14.52
CA LEU A 6 -6.37 11.00 -14.20
C LEU A 6 -6.55 10.66 -12.73
N TYR A 7 -7.18 11.54 -11.96
CA TYR A 7 -7.95 11.08 -10.80
C TYR A 7 -9.30 10.59 -11.31
N LYS A 8 -9.28 9.46 -12.04
CA LYS A 8 -10.51 8.76 -12.38
C LYS A 8 -11.21 8.47 -11.07
N SER A 9 -12.35 9.13 -10.91
CA SER A 9 -13.32 9.04 -9.84
C SER A 9 -13.33 7.65 -9.23
N ILE A 10 -13.08 7.61 -7.92
CA ILE A 10 -13.36 6.45 -7.06
C ILE A 10 -14.84 6.10 -7.31
N SER A 11 -15.07 5.09 -8.14
CA SER A 11 -16.39 4.61 -8.50
C SER A 11 -17.02 3.94 -7.28
N GLY A 12 -17.75 4.76 -6.50
CA GLY A 12 -18.92 4.44 -5.68
C GLY A 12 -18.81 3.26 -4.72
N GLU A 13 -18.73 3.52 -3.40
CA GLU A 13 -18.91 2.62 -2.24
C GLU A 13 -18.26 1.22 -2.25
N VAL A 14 -18.51 0.41 -3.28
CA VAL A 14 -17.89 -0.89 -3.57
C VAL A 14 -16.37 -0.79 -3.58
N SER A 15 -15.80 0.30 -4.12
CA SER A 15 -14.34 0.51 -4.10
C SER A 15 -13.82 0.76 -2.69
N ILE A 16 -14.57 1.48 -1.84
CA ILE A 16 -14.17 1.80 -0.46
C ILE A 16 -14.27 0.55 0.41
N ARG A 17 -15.38 -0.20 0.33
CA ARG A 17 -15.52 -1.48 1.07
C ARG A 17 -14.43 -2.47 0.71
N LYS A 18 -14.05 -2.54 -0.57
CA LYS A 18 -12.93 -3.38 -1.00
C LYS A 18 -11.61 -2.92 -0.37
N MET A 19 -11.33 -1.61 -0.35
CA MET A 19 -10.13 -1.07 0.31
C MET A 19 -10.13 -1.34 1.82
N GLN A 20 -11.28 -1.21 2.49
CA GLN A 20 -11.43 -1.54 3.91
C GLN A 20 -11.18 -3.03 4.19
N CYS A 21 -11.73 -3.93 3.36
CA CYS A 21 -11.50 -5.37 3.51
C CYS A 21 -10.03 -5.73 3.32
N VAL A 22 -9.35 -5.11 2.35
CA VAL A 22 -7.90 -5.31 2.14
C VAL A 22 -7.08 -4.74 3.31
N LEU A 23 -7.48 -3.59 3.87
CA LEU A 23 -6.86 -3.04 5.07
C LEU A 23 -6.98 -3.99 6.27
N GLU A 24 -8.17 -4.55 6.52
CA GLU A 24 -8.38 -5.52 7.60
C GLU A 24 -7.50 -6.76 7.43
N GLN A 25 -7.37 -7.27 6.20
CA GLN A 25 -6.50 -8.39 5.88
C GLN A 25 -5.01 -8.05 6.06
N LEU A 26 -4.59 -6.85 5.68
CA LEU A 26 -3.23 -6.37 5.91
C LEU A 26 -2.91 -6.25 7.41
N LEU A 27 -3.83 -5.68 8.20
CA LEU A 27 -3.69 -5.61 9.65
C LEU A 27 -3.65 -7.00 10.30
N ALA A 28 -4.45 -7.94 9.80
CA ALA A 28 -4.40 -9.33 10.25
C ALA A 28 -3.05 -10.00 9.91
N GLU A 29 -2.51 -9.77 8.71
CA GLU A 29 -1.18 -10.25 8.32
C GLU A 29 -0.08 -9.69 9.24
N ILE A 30 -0.14 -8.38 9.53
CA ILE A 30 0.79 -7.71 10.45
C ILE A 30 0.71 -8.31 11.86
N ARG A 31 -0.50 -8.51 12.38
CA ARG A 31 -0.72 -9.10 13.72
C ARG A 31 -0.24 -10.55 13.79
N ASN A 32 -0.53 -11.36 12.78
CA ASN A 32 -0.05 -12.74 12.72
C ASN A 32 1.48 -12.78 12.70
N ARG A 33 2.09 -11.95 11.85
CA ARG A 33 3.54 -11.83 11.79
C ARG A 33 4.12 -11.39 13.13
N SER A 34 3.52 -10.41 13.80
CA SER A 34 3.92 -9.98 15.15
C SER A 34 3.95 -11.13 16.15
N CYS A 35 2.92 -12.00 16.13
CA CYS A 35 2.88 -13.19 16.96
C CYS A 35 4.01 -14.17 16.62
N ASP A 36 4.25 -14.42 15.33
CA ASP A 36 5.23 -15.40 14.86
C ASP A 36 6.68 -15.01 15.21
N ILE A 37 7.04 -13.74 14.99
CA ILE A 37 8.43 -13.26 15.18
C ILE A 37 8.62 -12.48 16.47
N ARG A 38 7.58 -12.37 17.31
CA ARG A 38 7.54 -11.64 18.59
C ARG A 38 8.02 -10.20 18.49
N LEU A 39 7.78 -9.56 17.35
CA LEU A 39 8.05 -8.13 17.15
C LEU A 39 6.81 -7.31 17.45
N ASP A 40 7.03 -6.05 17.80
CA ASP A 40 5.98 -5.09 18.10
C ASP A 40 5.11 -4.78 16.87
N VAL A 41 3.78 -4.78 17.07
CA VAL A 41 2.78 -4.53 16.01
C VAL A 41 2.93 -3.13 15.43
N THR A 42 3.21 -2.13 16.28
CA THR A 42 3.42 -0.72 15.90
C THR A 42 4.61 -0.60 14.95
N TRP A 43 5.71 -1.27 15.27
CA TRP A 43 6.89 -1.31 14.41
C TRP A 43 6.59 -1.97 13.07
N LEU A 44 5.92 -3.12 13.05
CA LEU A 44 5.55 -3.81 11.79
C LEU A 44 4.58 -2.99 10.93
N THR A 45 3.66 -2.27 11.57
CA THR A 45 2.72 -1.34 10.90
C THR A 45 3.47 -0.20 10.22
N ARG A 46 4.42 0.43 10.91
CA ARG A 46 5.30 1.48 10.33
C ARG A 46 6.14 0.94 9.17
N GLU A 47 6.69 -0.26 9.31
CA GLU A 47 7.48 -0.86 8.23
C GLU A 47 6.62 -1.20 7.00
N SER A 48 5.38 -1.63 7.21
CA SER A 48 4.41 -1.83 6.11
C SER A 48 4.08 -0.51 5.41
N GLN A 49 3.76 0.53 6.18
CA GLN A 49 3.49 1.87 5.68
C GLN A 49 4.67 2.40 4.83
N LYS A 50 5.90 2.28 5.32
CA LYS A 50 7.11 2.70 4.58
C LYS A 50 7.29 1.96 3.26
N ARG A 51 7.09 0.63 3.24
CA ARG A 51 7.19 -0.16 2.01
C ARG A 51 6.16 0.28 0.96
N LEU A 52 4.92 0.50 1.38
CA LEU A 52 3.85 1.00 0.51
C LEU A 52 4.14 2.43 0.01
N MET A 53 4.63 3.32 0.88
CA MET A 53 5.02 4.68 0.49
C MET A 53 6.14 4.66 -0.57
N LYS A 54 7.19 3.86 -0.34
CA LYS A 54 8.31 3.73 -1.28
C LYS A 54 7.82 3.21 -2.63
N TYR A 55 7.02 2.13 -2.64
CA TYR A 55 6.50 1.60 -3.89
C TYR A 55 5.60 2.61 -4.61
N LYS A 56 4.71 3.31 -3.88
CA LYS A 56 3.84 4.36 -4.44
C LYS A 56 4.66 5.47 -5.10
N GLU A 57 5.72 5.94 -4.44
CA GLU A 57 6.60 6.98 -4.97
C GLU A 57 7.26 6.53 -6.28
N LEU A 58 7.90 5.36 -6.29
CA LEU A 58 8.51 4.81 -7.50
C LEU A 58 7.48 4.61 -8.62
N PHE A 59 6.28 4.11 -8.29
CA PHE A 59 5.22 3.91 -9.26
C PHE A 59 4.73 5.22 -9.89
N LEU A 60 4.66 6.32 -9.12
CA LEU A 60 4.34 7.66 -9.62
C LEU A 60 5.42 8.20 -10.56
N HIS A 61 6.68 7.81 -10.33
CA HIS A 61 7.85 8.24 -11.09
C HIS A 61 8.33 7.20 -12.13
N ARG A 62 7.58 6.12 -12.38
CA ARG A 62 7.94 5.00 -13.28
C ARG A 62 8.35 5.39 -14.71
N GLY A 63 7.98 6.59 -15.18
CA GLY A 63 8.43 7.11 -16.48
C GLY A 63 9.86 7.68 -16.49
N TYR A 64 10.49 7.80 -15.32
CA TYR A 64 11.81 8.40 -15.10
C TYR A 64 12.78 7.50 -14.36
N ILE A 65 12.36 6.29 -13.97
CA ILE A 65 13.18 5.30 -13.25
C ILE A 65 13.27 4.02 -14.07
N GLU A 66 14.21 3.16 -13.70
CA GLU A 66 14.34 1.84 -14.31
C GLU A 66 13.21 0.92 -13.86
N GLN A 67 12.60 0.21 -14.80
CA GLN A 67 11.52 -0.74 -14.53
C GLN A 67 11.94 -1.82 -13.51
N ALA A 68 13.21 -2.24 -13.55
CA ALA A 68 13.77 -3.20 -12.60
C ALA A 68 13.72 -2.71 -11.14
N GLU A 69 13.87 -1.40 -10.90
CA GLU A 69 13.80 -0.82 -9.56
C GLU A 69 12.36 -0.90 -8.99
N LEU A 70 11.37 -0.68 -9.85
CA LEU A 70 9.96 -0.82 -9.51
C LEU A 70 9.59 -2.28 -9.20
N GLU A 71 10.05 -3.21 -10.03
CA GLU A 71 9.85 -4.65 -9.85
C GLU A 71 10.51 -5.17 -8.57
N GLN A 72 11.75 -4.77 -8.31
CA GLN A 72 12.44 -5.13 -7.07
C GLN A 72 11.71 -4.61 -5.84
N THR A 73 11.19 -3.38 -5.89
CA THR A 73 10.43 -2.82 -4.77
C THR A 73 9.09 -3.53 -4.59
N TYR A 74 8.42 -3.92 -5.68
CA TYR A 74 7.21 -4.74 -5.63
C TYR A 74 7.47 -6.11 -4.99
N GLU A 75 8.59 -6.76 -5.31
CA GLU A 75 8.93 -8.06 -4.73
C GLU A 75 9.21 -8.00 -3.22
N ASN A 76 9.62 -6.84 -2.70
CA ASN A 76 9.80 -6.63 -1.27
C ASN A 76 8.49 -6.40 -0.49
N LEU A 77 7.38 -6.23 -1.20
CA LEU A 77 6.05 -6.12 -0.59
C LEU A 77 5.56 -7.48 -0.10
N SER A 78 4.86 -7.47 1.03
CA SER A 78 4.11 -8.63 1.51
C SER A 78 2.95 -8.98 0.58
N PRO A 79 2.38 -10.20 0.65
CA PRO A 79 1.23 -10.59 -0.17
C PRO A 79 0.06 -9.60 -0.09
N MET A 80 -0.25 -9.11 1.12
CA MET A 80 -1.30 -8.11 1.27
C MET A 80 -0.89 -6.73 0.74
N GLU A 81 0.35 -6.30 0.95
CA GLU A 81 0.86 -5.04 0.37
C GLU A 81 0.84 -5.04 -1.17
N ARG A 82 1.13 -6.19 -1.80
CA ARG A 82 0.99 -6.38 -3.26
C ARG A 82 -0.47 -6.23 -3.70
N SER A 83 -1.40 -6.82 -2.97
CA SER A 83 -2.84 -6.65 -3.24
C SER A 83 -3.27 -5.18 -3.17
N VAL A 84 -2.71 -4.40 -2.25
CA VAL A 84 -2.91 -2.94 -2.17
C VAL A 84 -2.33 -2.24 -3.39
N ALA A 85 -1.11 -2.56 -3.78
CA ALA A 85 -0.43 -2.01 -4.94
C ALA A 85 -1.20 -2.28 -6.26
N ASP A 86 -1.71 -3.50 -6.43
CA ASP A 86 -2.51 -3.92 -7.60
C ASP A 86 -3.85 -3.18 -7.70
N MET A 87 -4.40 -2.72 -6.57
CA MET A 87 -5.58 -1.85 -6.57
C MET A 87 -5.27 -0.40 -7.01
N GLY A 88 -3.99 -0.03 -7.08
CA GLY A 88 -3.50 1.22 -7.61
C GLY A 88 -3.34 2.35 -6.59
N ILE A 89 -2.96 3.54 -7.10
CA ILE A 89 -2.52 4.69 -6.30
C ILE A 89 -3.57 5.15 -5.27
N ALA A 90 -4.85 5.11 -5.61
CA ALA A 90 -5.92 5.52 -4.70
C ALA A 90 -5.99 4.59 -3.47
N ALA A 91 -5.89 3.28 -3.68
CA ALA A 91 -5.88 2.30 -2.60
C ALA A 91 -4.61 2.41 -1.74
N MET A 92 -3.44 2.54 -2.38
CA MET A 92 -2.19 2.79 -1.66
C MET A 92 -2.29 4.04 -0.77
N THR A 93 -2.85 5.13 -1.28
CA THR A 93 -3.01 6.38 -0.50
C THR A 93 -3.94 6.18 0.68
N TYR A 94 -5.14 5.64 0.45
CA TYR A 94 -6.11 5.36 1.52
C TYR A 94 -5.52 4.46 2.62
N ILE A 95 -4.80 3.40 2.23
CA ILE A 95 -4.26 2.43 3.18
C ILE A 95 -3.06 2.99 3.93
N ILE A 96 -2.16 3.73 3.27
CA ILE A 96 -1.04 4.42 3.95
C ILE A 96 -1.58 5.38 5.02
N ASP A 97 -2.61 6.17 4.69
CA ASP A 97 -3.24 7.11 5.63
C ASP A 97 -3.96 6.36 6.76
N ALA A 98 -4.62 5.24 6.47
CA ALA A 98 -5.27 4.42 7.48
C ALA A 98 -4.28 3.76 8.45
N LEU A 99 -3.15 3.24 7.94
CA LEU A 99 -2.08 2.67 8.77
C LEU A 99 -1.45 3.74 9.68
N ASP A 100 -1.40 5.00 9.24
CA ASP A 100 -0.92 6.11 10.06
C ASP A 100 -1.82 6.36 11.28
N ASN A 101 -3.14 6.21 11.10
CA ASN A 101 -4.13 6.42 12.16
C ASN A 101 -4.21 5.26 13.18
N GLU A 102 -3.62 4.10 12.88
CA GLU A 102 -3.54 2.96 13.79
C GLU A 102 -2.36 3.07 14.79
N LEU A 103 -1.50 4.09 14.64
CA LEU A 103 -0.29 4.34 15.43
C LEU A 103 -0.49 5.42 16.49
#